data_AF-A0A7C7TKP3-F1
#
_entry.id   AF-A0A7C7TKP3-F1
#
_cell.length_a   1.000
_cell.length_b   1.000
_cell.length_c   1.000
_cell.angle_alpha   90.00
_cell.angle_beta   90.00
_cell.angle_gamma   90.00
#
_symmetry.space_group_name_H-M   'P 1'
#
loop_
_entity.id
_entity.type
_entity.pdbx_description
1 polymer ?
#
loop_
_entity_poly.entity_id
_entity_poly.type
_entity_poly.pdbx_seq_one_letter_code
_entity_poly.pdbx_strand_id
1 'polypeptide(L)' 'MTKAPLPPNWLEHLSHARNLQLTAGADTVWAYLEALRKSQPNPEAAQVWVDRIADALEQADPEASMGHTV' A
#
# COMPACT_ATOMS: atom_id res chain seq x y z
N MET A 1 19.02 3.29 -9.38
CA MET A 1 17.65 2.74 -9.51
C MET A 1 16.69 3.92 -9.67
N THR A 2 16.25 4.19 -10.89
CA THR A 2 15.27 5.24 -11.18
C THR A 2 13.96 4.87 -10.47
N LYS A 3 13.64 5.56 -9.38
CA LYS A 3 12.35 5.39 -8.69
C LYS A 3 11.26 5.64 -9.74
N ALA A 4 10.52 4.61 -10.12
CA ALA A 4 9.32 4.78 -10.92
C ALA A 4 8.47 5.90 -10.27
N PRO A 5 8.02 6.90 -11.04
CA PRO A 5 7.22 7.98 -10.51
C PRO A 5 5.93 7.39 -9.94
N LEU A 6 5.57 7.83 -8.73
CA LEU A 6 4.28 7.46 -8.15
C LEU A 6 3.17 8.12 -8.96
N PRO A 7 2.03 7.43 -9.17
CA PRO A 7 0.89 8.06 -9.80
C PRO A 7 0.38 9.21 -8.91
N PRO A 8 -0.18 10.30 -9.48
CA PRO A 8 -0.56 11.48 -8.70
C PRO A 8 -1.61 11.22 -7.61
N ASN A 9 -2.41 10.16 -7.75
CA ASN A 9 -3.44 9.72 -6.81
C ASN A 9 -2.94 8.71 -5.76
N TRP A 10 -1.62 8.46 -5.66
CA TRP A 10 -1.08 7.44 -4.76
C TRP A 10 -1.45 7.66 -3.29
N LEU A 11 -1.54 8.93 -2.85
CA LEU A 11 -1.95 9.29 -1.48
C LEU A 11 -3.42 8.93 -1.19
N GLU A 12 -4.29 9.06 -2.19
CA GLU A 12 -5.71 8.68 -2.05
C GLU A 12 -5.83 7.17 -1.87
N HIS A 13 -5.07 6.40 -2.64
CA HIS A 13 -5.02 4.94 -2.51
C HIS A 13 -4.44 4.49 -1.16
N LEU A 14 -3.40 5.18 -0.66
CA LEU A 14 -2.83 4.92 0.66
C LEU A 14 -3.86 5.21 1.78
N SER A 15 -4.55 6.35 1.71
CA SER A 15 -5.58 6.73 2.68
C SER A 15 -6.74 5.74 2.68
N HIS A 16 -7.21 5.33 1.50
CA HIS A 16 -8.27 4.35 1.36
C HIS A 16 -7.86 2.97 1.89
N ALA A 17 -6.67 2.50 1.52
CA ALA A 17 -6.12 1.24 2.01
C ALA A 17 -5.96 1.24 3.53
N ARG A 18 -5.54 2.36 4.14
CA ARG A 18 -5.47 2.50 5.60
C ARG A 18 -6.84 2.43 6.26
N ASN A 19 -7.85 3.06 5.67
CA ASN A 19 -9.22 2.97 6.17
C ASN A 19 -9.73 1.51 6.12
N LEU A 20 -9.47 0.80 5.00
CA LEU A 20 -9.79 -0.63 4.88
C LEU A 20 -9.06 -1.47 5.93
N GLN A 21 -7.78 -1.19 6.22
CA GLN A 21 -7.02 -1.88 7.26
C GLN A 21 -7.69 -1.74 8.64
N LEU A 22 -8.13 -0.53 8.98
CA LEU A 22 -8.75 -0.22 10.27
C LEU A 22 -10.20 -0.73 10.41
N THR A 23 -10.91 -0.91 9.30
CA THR A 23 -12.36 -1.24 9.30
C THR A 23 -12.68 -2.68 8.91
N ALA A 24 -11.86 -3.28 8.04
CA ALA A 24 -12.09 -4.59 7.45
C ALA A 24 -10.88 -5.54 7.57
N GLY A 25 -9.72 -5.02 7.96
CA GLY A 25 -8.51 -5.79 8.19
C GLY A 25 -7.61 -5.94 6.96
N ALA A 26 -6.45 -6.56 7.17
CA ALA A 26 -5.36 -6.66 6.19
C ALA A 26 -5.73 -7.43 4.90
N ASP A 27 -6.62 -8.43 4.99
CA ASP A 27 -7.05 -9.21 3.82
C ASP A 27 -7.80 -8.35 2.79
N THR A 28 -8.66 -7.45 3.28
CA THR A 28 -9.41 -6.51 2.44
C THR A 28 -8.50 -5.49 1.78
N VAL A 29 -7.43 -5.06 2.48
CA VAL A 29 -6.38 -4.21 1.91
C VAL A 29 -5.68 -4.91 0.76
N TRP A 30 -5.30 -6.17 0.94
CA TRP A 30 -4.61 -6.93 -0.10
C TRP A 30 -5.48 -7.13 -1.34
N ALA A 31 -6.76 -7.46 -1.15
CA ALA A 31 -7.73 -7.56 -2.24
C ALA A 31 -7.89 -6.23 -3.01
N TYR A 32 -7.94 -5.10 -2.30
CA TYR A 32 -7.99 -3.77 -2.90
C TYR A 32 -6.74 -3.46 -3.73
N LEU A 33 -5.55 -3.70 -3.18
CA LEU A 33 -4.27 -3.46 -3.85
C LEU A 33 -4.10 -4.35 -5.09
N GLU A 34 -4.56 -5.61 -5.03
CA GLU A 34 -4.53 -6.52 -6.18
C GLU A 34 -5.48 -6.06 -7.30
N ALA A 35 -6.71 -5.65 -6.93
CA ALA A 35 -7.67 -5.11 -7.88
C ALA A 35 -7.15 -3.83 -8.54
N LEU A 36 -6.54 -2.95 -7.74
CA LEU A 36 -5.93 -1.72 -8.20
C LEU A 36 -4.79 -2.00 -9.19
N ARG A 37 -3.92 -2.98 -8.91
CA ARG A 37 -2.86 -3.42 -9.83
C ARG A 37 -3.43 -3.90 -11.16
N LYS A 38 -4.47 -4.74 -11.12
CA LYS A 38 -5.12 -5.31 -12.32
C LYS A 38 -5.85 -4.24 -13.16
N SER A 39 -6.28 -3.15 -12.52
CA SER A 39 -6.93 -2.01 -13.20
C SER A 39 -5.95 -1.10 -13.95
N GLN A 40 -4.64 -1.23 -13.74
CA GLN A 40 -3.67 -0.34 -14.39
C GLN A 40 -3.34 -0.82 -15.81
N PRO A 41 -3.08 0.11 -16.74
CA PRO A 41 -2.66 -0.25 -18.11
C PRO A 41 -1.33 -1.00 -18.15
N ASN A 42 -0.49 -0.86 -17.11
CA ASN A 42 0.74 -1.61 -16.94
C ASN A 42 0.80 -2.21 -15.51
N PRO A 43 0.45 -3.50 -15.33
CA PRO A 43 0.41 -4.13 -14.00
C PRO A 43 1.80 -4.32 -13.38
N GLU A 44 2.87 -4.46 -14.18
CA GLU A 44 4.25 -4.56 -13.67
C GLU A 44 4.73 -3.23 -13.09
N ALA A 45 4.46 -2.13 -13.81
CA ALA A 45 4.70 -0.79 -13.26
C ALA A 45 3.82 -0.52 -12.03
N ALA A 46 2.62 -1.09 -12.00
CA ALA A 46 1.70 -0.98 -10.87
C ALA A 46 2.19 -1.68 -9.61
N GLN A 47 2.84 -2.83 -9.77
CA GLN A 47 3.42 -3.58 -8.66
C GLN A 47 4.39 -2.73 -7.83
N VAL A 48 5.23 -1.91 -8.48
CA VAL A 48 6.26 -1.11 -7.80
C VAL A 48 5.66 -0.09 -6.81
N TRP A 49 4.51 0.49 -7.13
CA TRP A 49 3.88 1.46 -6.24
C TRP A 49 2.84 0.85 -5.32
N VAL A 50 2.21 -0.28 -5.69
CA VAL A 50 1.42 -1.12 -4.77
C VAL A 50 2.28 -1.60 -3.60
N ASP A 51 3.51 -2.05 -3.89
CA ASP A 51 4.49 -2.48 -2.90
C ASP A 51 4.86 -1.34 -1.93
N ARG A 52 5.03 -0.12 -2.45
CA ARG A 52 5.24 1.09 -1.63
C ARG A 52 4.04 1.45 -0.75
N ILE A 53 2.81 1.22 -1.21
CA ILE A 53 1.62 1.45 -0.39
C ILE A 53 1.57 0.41 0.74
N ALA A 54 1.89 -0.85 0.45
CA ALA A 54 1.95 -1.90 1.46
C ALA A 54 3.03 -1.62 2.53
N ASP A 55 4.25 -1.24 2.12
CA ASP A 55 5.34 -0.83 3.02
C ASP A 55 4.94 0.39 3.88
N ALA A 56 4.30 1.40 3.28
CA ALA A 56 3.82 2.56 4.02
C ALA A 56 2.73 2.22 5.05
N LEU A 57 1.90 1.21 4.79
CA LEU A 57 0.89 0.73 5.74
C LEU A 57 1.55 -0.05 6.89
N GLU A 58 2.57 -0.86 6.60
CA GLU A 58 3.33 -1.61 7.61
C GLU A 58 4.11 -0.67 8.55
N GLN A 59 4.79 0.35 8.02
CA GLN A 59 5.52 1.33 8.84
C GLN A 59 4.61 2.25 9.66
N ALA A 60 3.39 2.50 9.16
CA ALA A 60 2.43 3.35 9.84
C ALA A 60 1.59 2.62 10.90
N ASP A 61 1.80 1.31 11.04
CA ASP A 61 1.21 0.50 12.09
C ASP A 61 1.93 0.80 13.43
N PRO A 62 1.25 1.39 14.42
CA PRO A 62 1.89 1.80 15.67
C PRO A 62 2.41 0.60 16.48
N GLU A 63 1.89 -0.61 16.26
CA GLU A 63 2.39 -1.83 16.91
C GLU A 63 3.72 -2.31 16.30
N ALA A 64 3.95 -2.08 15.00
CA ALA A 64 5.22 -2.40 14.34
C ALA A 64 6.40 -1.56 14.86
N SER A 65 6.15 -0.32 15.31
CA SER A 65 7.17 0.52 15.98
C SER A 65 7.51 0.07 17.42
N MET A 66 6.72 -0.81 18.04
CA MET A 66 6.97 -1.30 19.41
C MET A 66 7.78 -2.61 19.46
N GLY A 67 8.26 -3.10 18.30
CA GLY A 67 9.11 -4.30 18.21
C GLY A 67 10.62 -4.03 18.25
N HIS A 68 11.07 -2.78 18.21
CA HIS A 68 12.50 -2.43 18.22
C HIS A 68 12.94 -1.96 19.61
N THR A 69 13.00 -2.90 20.57
CA THR A 69 13.71 -2.68 21.84
C THR A 69 14.88 -3.66 21.91
N VAL A 70 16.08 -3.20 21.52
CA VAL A 70 17.36 -3.72 21.99
C VAL A 70 18.32 -2.56 22.24
#